data_AF-A0AAN7FFD4-F1
#
_entry.id   AF-A0AAN7FFD4-F1
#
_cell.length_a   1.000
_cell.length_b   1.000
_cell.length_c   1.000
_cell.angle_alpha   90.00
_cell.angle_beta   90.00
_cell.angle_gamma   90.00
#
_symmetry.space_group_name_H-M   'P 1'
#
loop_
_entity.id
_entity.type
_entity.pdbx_description
1 polymer ?
#
loop_
_entity_poly.entity_id
_entity_poly.type
_entity_poly.pdbx_seq_one_letter_code
_entity_poly.pdbx_strand_id
1 'polypeptide(L)'
;MYYVPSANAIFFNGDRIEGTGNPVIERLSDLQNIAEILVSKFGGSINAWVVEASVFNGPFAVYKDFIPSVNQWGEPKSYSPTGFPASRMTVSLLSNCLEEVKKIIPGRQEQSPASISASHLPQPKTFILGFSKGGTVLNQLVTELSFSDVKFTGNSPHTEEQSTSNKYSNFTEEIKIIPNTEEGLLNSITETHYVDVGLNSSGAYLTNHDAIERISKRLTQGGEGIRFVLHGTPRQWCDSRRIWILNEKDKLVRMLKSEADRSGGKLQVCERFYFAQRPPDLQMHFEIIENLDVS
;
A
#
# COMPACT_ATOMS: atom_id res chain seq x y z
N MET A 1 -10.99 -10.76 24.81
CA MET A 1 -9.60 -10.44 24.41
C MET A 1 -9.71 -9.62 23.14
N TYR A 2 -9.42 -8.31 23.20
CA TYR A 2 -9.41 -7.48 22.00
C TYR A 2 -8.16 -7.86 21.20
N TYR A 3 -8.33 -8.42 20.01
CA TYR A 3 -7.20 -8.73 19.14
C TYR A 3 -6.67 -7.42 18.58
N VAL A 4 -5.46 -7.05 19.00
CA VAL A 4 -4.71 -5.96 18.36
C VAL A 4 -4.30 -6.49 16.98
N PRO A 5 -4.66 -5.79 15.88
CA PRO A 5 -4.30 -6.22 14.54
C PRO A 5 -2.78 -6.25 14.39
N SER A 6 -2.24 -7.33 13.83
CA SER A 6 -0.81 -7.50 13.58
C SER A 6 -0.34 -6.81 12.30
N ALA A 7 -1.28 -6.44 11.41
CA ALA A 7 -0.98 -5.74 10.17
C ALA A 7 -2.16 -4.92 9.62
N ASN A 8 -1.86 -4.05 8.66
CA ASN A 8 -2.79 -3.31 7.84
C ASN A 8 -2.63 -3.73 6.37
N ALA A 9 -3.70 -4.14 5.71
CA ALA A 9 -3.75 -4.32 4.25
C ALA A 9 -4.48 -3.14 3.64
N ILE A 10 -3.77 -2.30 2.88
CA ILE A 10 -4.30 -1.08 2.27
C ILE A 10 -4.39 -1.29 0.76
N PHE A 11 -5.60 -1.38 0.25
CA PHE A 11 -5.90 -1.61 -1.16
C PHE A 11 -6.39 -0.32 -1.82
N PHE A 12 -5.58 0.23 -2.70
CA PHE A 12 -5.96 1.35 -3.56
C PHE A 12 -6.67 0.81 -4.80
N ASN A 13 -7.95 1.15 -4.94
CA ASN A 13 -8.80 0.70 -6.03
C ASN A 13 -8.48 1.43 -7.34
N GLY A 14 -8.98 0.93 -8.45
CA GLY A 14 -8.75 1.49 -9.77
C GLY A 14 -9.95 2.19 -10.38
N ASP A 15 -10.06 2.04 -11.69
CA ASP A 15 -11.18 2.55 -12.47
C ASP A 15 -12.48 1.87 -12.09
N ARG A 16 -13.55 2.65 -12.04
CA ARG A 16 -14.89 2.14 -11.78
C ARG A 16 -15.49 1.61 -13.04
N ILE A 17 -16.00 0.39 -12.96
CA ILE A 17 -16.76 -0.25 -14.03
C ILE A 17 -18.02 -0.81 -13.39
N GLU A 18 -19.16 -0.29 -13.85
CA GLU A 18 -20.49 -0.61 -13.34
C GLU A 18 -21.45 -0.85 -14.52
N GLY A 19 -22.54 -1.57 -14.28
CA GLY A 19 -23.58 -1.78 -15.28
C GLY A 19 -23.13 -2.67 -16.45
N THR A 20 -22.15 -3.53 -16.21
CA THR A 20 -21.62 -4.49 -17.20
C THR A 20 -22.57 -5.66 -17.43
N GLY A 21 -23.42 -5.95 -16.44
CA GLY A 21 -24.22 -7.19 -16.39
C GLY A 21 -23.40 -8.45 -16.12
N ASN A 22 -22.08 -8.33 -15.91
CA ASN A 22 -21.21 -9.45 -15.54
C ASN A 22 -21.15 -9.57 -14.00
N PRO A 23 -21.70 -10.63 -13.39
CA PRO A 23 -21.79 -10.76 -11.94
C PRO A 23 -20.43 -10.80 -11.24
N VAL A 24 -19.36 -11.25 -11.92
CA VAL A 24 -18.01 -11.25 -11.36
C VAL A 24 -17.47 -9.82 -11.27
N ILE A 25 -17.66 -9.01 -12.31
CA ILE A 25 -17.21 -7.62 -12.31
C ILE A 25 -18.00 -6.82 -11.26
N GLU A 26 -19.33 -6.89 -11.26
CA GLU A 26 -20.13 -6.13 -10.29
C GLU A 26 -19.76 -6.47 -8.84
N ARG A 27 -19.56 -7.76 -8.53
CA ARG A 27 -19.14 -8.21 -7.20
C ARG A 27 -17.76 -7.70 -6.81
N LEU A 28 -16.81 -7.71 -7.76
CA LEU A 28 -15.41 -7.32 -7.51
C LEU A 28 -15.15 -5.82 -7.73
N SER A 29 -16.16 -5.05 -8.14
CA SER A 29 -16.19 -3.59 -8.08
C SER A 29 -16.68 -3.07 -6.72
N ASP A 30 -17.41 -3.89 -5.95
CA ASP A 30 -17.92 -3.53 -4.63
C ASP A 30 -16.81 -3.52 -3.57
N LEU A 31 -16.68 -2.39 -2.87
CA LEU A 31 -15.59 -2.15 -1.93
C LEU A 31 -15.67 -3.05 -0.69
N GLN A 32 -16.88 -3.41 -0.25
CA GLN A 32 -17.05 -4.30 0.89
C GLN A 32 -16.59 -5.72 0.55
N ASN A 33 -16.97 -6.24 -0.62
CA ASN A 33 -16.51 -7.54 -1.10
C ASN A 33 -14.97 -7.58 -1.23
N ILE A 34 -14.35 -6.49 -1.71
CA ILE A 34 -12.88 -6.39 -1.75
C ILE A 34 -12.30 -6.47 -0.33
N ALA A 35 -12.85 -5.75 0.64
CA ALA A 35 -12.39 -5.79 2.02
C ALA A 35 -12.50 -7.20 2.63
N GLU A 36 -13.61 -7.90 2.39
CA GLU A 36 -13.81 -9.29 2.83
C GLU A 36 -12.81 -10.25 2.21
N ILE A 37 -12.49 -10.08 0.91
CA ILE A 37 -11.44 -10.85 0.24
C ILE A 37 -10.08 -10.59 0.91
N LEU A 38 -9.72 -9.35 1.21
CA LEU A 38 -8.45 -9.02 1.87
C LEU A 38 -8.34 -9.71 3.23
N VAL A 39 -9.38 -9.66 4.06
CA VAL A 39 -9.41 -10.35 5.36
C VAL A 39 -9.28 -11.87 5.18
N SER A 40 -9.95 -12.45 4.17
CA SER A 40 -9.82 -13.87 3.87
C SER A 40 -8.42 -14.27 3.41
N LYS A 41 -7.69 -13.38 2.72
CA LYS A 41 -6.36 -13.65 2.15
C LYS A 41 -5.24 -13.45 3.17
N PHE A 42 -5.28 -12.37 3.93
CA PHE A 42 -4.24 -12.01 4.91
C PHE A 42 -4.54 -12.51 6.33
N GLY A 43 -5.75 -13.01 6.59
CA GLY A 43 -6.18 -13.61 7.86
C GLY A 43 -6.92 -12.65 8.80
N GLY A 44 -7.58 -13.21 9.82
CA GLY A 44 -8.48 -12.46 10.71
C GLY A 44 -7.82 -11.49 11.70
N SER A 45 -6.50 -11.32 11.67
CA SER A 45 -5.75 -10.42 12.56
C SER A 45 -5.21 -9.18 11.84
N ILE A 46 -5.84 -8.78 10.74
CA ILE A 46 -5.47 -7.59 9.97
C ILE A 46 -6.60 -6.56 9.92
N ASN A 47 -6.24 -5.29 9.79
CA ASN A 47 -7.18 -4.26 9.33
C ASN A 47 -7.15 -4.24 7.80
N ALA A 48 -8.32 -4.35 7.17
CA ALA A 48 -8.46 -4.18 5.73
C ALA A 48 -8.99 -2.78 5.40
N TRP A 49 -8.27 -2.05 4.55
CA TRP A 49 -8.61 -0.71 4.11
C TRP A 49 -8.75 -0.71 2.60
N VAL A 50 -9.92 -0.33 2.09
CA VAL A 50 -10.16 -0.17 0.65
C VAL A 50 -10.32 1.32 0.37
N VAL A 51 -9.39 1.87 -0.39
CA VAL A 51 -9.29 3.30 -0.70
C VAL A 51 -9.61 3.50 -2.17
N GLU A 52 -10.55 4.37 -2.48
CA GLU A 52 -10.85 4.78 -3.85
C GLU A 52 -10.48 6.25 -4.09
N ALA A 53 -10.42 6.64 -5.36
CA ALA A 53 -10.16 8.03 -5.72
C ALA A 53 -11.31 8.95 -5.26
N SER A 54 -10.97 10.14 -4.79
CA SER A 54 -11.95 11.18 -4.43
C SER A 54 -12.67 11.76 -5.65
N VAL A 55 -12.09 11.59 -6.85
CA VAL A 55 -12.59 12.14 -8.11
C VAL A 55 -12.52 11.09 -9.21
N PHE A 56 -13.56 11.05 -10.03
CA PHE A 56 -13.64 10.24 -11.24
C PHE A 56 -13.99 11.12 -12.44
N ASN A 57 -13.37 10.85 -13.59
CA ASN A 57 -13.78 11.41 -14.87
C ASN A 57 -14.37 10.28 -15.72
N GLY A 58 -15.70 10.13 -15.70
CA GLY A 58 -16.34 8.92 -16.17
C GLY A 58 -15.89 7.70 -15.34
N PRO A 59 -15.44 6.59 -15.94
CA PRO A 59 -14.94 5.43 -15.21
C PRO A 59 -13.54 5.65 -14.62
N PHE A 60 -12.83 6.70 -15.04
CA PHE A 60 -11.42 6.86 -14.77
C PHE A 60 -11.18 7.46 -13.38
N ALA A 61 -10.57 6.71 -12.47
CA ALA A 61 -10.11 7.21 -11.17
C ALA A 61 -9.07 8.32 -11.35
N VAL A 62 -9.06 9.32 -10.46
CA VAL A 62 -8.11 10.44 -10.47
C VAL A 62 -7.57 10.69 -9.06
N TYR A 63 -6.39 10.13 -8.76
CA TYR A 63 -5.71 10.24 -7.46
C TYR A 63 -4.93 11.56 -7.29
N LYS A 64 -5.58 12.70 -7.53
CA LYS A 64 -4.94 14.04 -7.50
C LYS A 64 -4.39 14.44 -6.12
N ASP A 65 -4.94 13.87 -5.05
CA ASP A 65 -4.55 14.20 -3.67
C ASP A 65 -3.34 13.38 -3.21
N PHE A 66 -3.05 12.26 -3.90
CA PHE A 66 -1.92 11.38 -3.62
C PHE A 66 -0.74 11.66 -4.55
N ILE A 67 -1.01 12.08 -5.79
CA ILE A 67 -0.01 12.19 -6.85
C ILE A 67 0.17 13.68 -7.21
N PRO A 68 1.41 14.22 -7.19
CA PRO A 68 1.67 15.65 -7.40
C PRO A 68 1.07 16.25 -8.68
N SER A 69 1.01 15.47 -9.76
CA SER A 69 0.47 15.92 -11.04
C SER A 69 -0.11 14.76 -11.83
N VAL A 70 -1.41 14.83 -12.07
CA VAL A 70 -2.18 13.91 -12.93
C VAL A 70 -2.93 14.70 -13.98
N ASN A 71 -3.17 14.09 -15.15
CA ASN A 71 -4.07 14.66 -16.14
C ASN A 71 -5.55 14.39 -15.79
N GLN A 72 -6.49 14.85 -16.64
CA GLN A 72 -7.92 14.68 -16.43
C GLN A 72 -8.41 13.21 -16.42
N TRP A 73 -7.57 12.26 -16.84
CA TRP A 73 -7.86 10.83 -16.86
C TRP A 73 -7.16 10.08 -15.71
N GLY A 74 -6.47 10.81 -14.83
CA GLY A 74 -5.73 10.23 -13.70
C GLY A 74 -4.35 9.68 -14.07
N GLU A 75 -3.85 9.97 -15.27
CA GLU A 75 -2.52 9.52 -15.68
C GLU A 75 -1.44 10.43 -15.05
N PRO A 76 -0.42 9.86 -14.39
CA PRO A 76 0.62 10.64 -13.71
C PRO A 76 1.61 11.23 -14.71
N LYS A 77 2.02 12.49 -14.50
CA LYS A 77 3.14 13.08 -15.26
C LYS A 77 4.49 12.57 -14.76
N SER A 78 4.61 12.39 -13.45
CA SER A 78 5.80 11.90 -12.76
C SER A 78 5.46 11.56 -11.31
N TYR A 79 6.24 10.68 -10.70
CA TYR A 79 6.23 10.43 -9.26
C TYR A 79 7.31 11.28 -8.59
N SER A 80 7.00 11.90 -7.45
CA SER A 80 7.94 12.78 -6.74
C SER A 80 7.83 12.61 -5.23
N PRO A 81 8.93 12.37 -4.50
CA PRO A 81 8.90 12.20 -3.05
C PRO A 81 8.65 13.51 -2.30
N THR A 82 8.72 14.67 -2.98
CA THR A 82 8.66 15.98 -2.32
C THR A 82 7.34 16.19 -1.58
N GLY A 83 7.44 16.36 -0.25
CA GLY A 83 6.30 16.62 0.61
C GLY A 83 5.45 15.39 0.93
N PHE A 84 5.90 14.18 0.56
CA PHE A 84 5.30 12.91 0.94
C PHE A 84 3.77 12.82 0.73
N PRO A 85 3.24 13.23 -0.44
CA PRO A 85 1.81 13.41 -0.63
C PRO A 85 0.98 12.13 -0.43
N ALA A 86 1.44 10.98 -0.94
CA ALA A 86 0.68 9.75 -0.83
C ALA A 86 0.70 9.18 0.59
N SER A 87 1.84 9.19 1.28
CA SER A 87 1.91 8.73 2.66
C SER A 87 1.18 9.67 3.61
N ARG A 88 1.28 10.99 3.42
CA ARG A 88 0.51 11.99 4.18
C ARG A 88 -0.98 11.76 4.04
N MET A 89 -1.45 11.64 2.79
CA MET A 89 -2.87 11.44 2.52
C MET A 89 -3.36 10.10 3.08
N THR A 90 -2.57 9.04 2.95
CA THR A 90 -2.89 7.72 3.51
C THR A 90 -3.04 7.81 5.04
N VAL A 91 -2.06 8.37 5.74
CA VAL A 91 -2.11 8.53 7.22
C VAL A 91 -3.31 9.36 7.65
N SER A 92 -3.58 10.47 6.97
CA SER A 92 -4.74 11.33 7.22
C SER A 92 -6.06 10.56 7.04
N LEU A 93 -6.20 9.82 5.95
CA LEU A 93 -7.41 9.03 5.65
C LEU A 93 -7.65 7.95 6.70
N LEU A 94 -6.61 7.19 7.05
CA LEU A 94 -6.70 6.14 8.07
C LEU A 94 -7.09 6.72 9.45
N SER A 95 -6.47 7.84 9.83
CA SER A 95 -6.73 8.50 11.12
C SER A 95 -8.15 9.04 11.19
N ASN A 96 -8.60 9.76 10.16
CA ASN A 96 -9.96 10.32 10.09
C ASN A 96 -11.01 9.19 10.09
N CYS A 97 -10.78 8.12 9.33
CA CYS A 97 -11.69 6.97 9.31
C CYS A 97 -11.80 6.32 10.70
N LEU A 98 -10.67 6.13 11.39
CA LEU A 98 -10.67 5.58 12.75
C LEU A 98 -11.41 6.49 13.74
N GLU A 99 -11.27 7.81 13.62
CA GLU A 99 -12.02 8.77 14.42
C GLU A 99 -13.54 8.68 14.17
N GLU A 100 -13.97 8.56 12.91
CA GLU A 100 -15.39 8.38 12.59
C GLU A 100 -15.94 7.06 13.14
N VAL A 101 -15.19 5.96 13.01
CA VAL A 101 -15.57 4.66 13.57
C VAL A 101 -15.72 4.73 15.10
N LYS A 102 -14.80 5.42 15.79
CA LYS A 102 -14.87 5.64 17.25
C LYS A 102 -16.14 6.40 17.67
N LYS A 103 -16.69 7.28 16.82
CA LYS A 103 -17.95 7.99 17.10
C LYS A 103 -19.18 7.10 16.95
N ILE A 104 -19.15 6.15 16.02
CA ILE A 104 -20.30 5.29 15.67
C ILE A 104 -20.42 4.08 16.61
N ILE A 105 -19.32 3.57 17.14
CA ILE A 105 -19.33 2.46 18.10
C ILE A 105 -19.67 3.04 19.49
N PRO A 106 -20.90 2.89 20.01
CA PRO A 106 -21.26 3.44 21.31
C PRO A 106 -20.37 2.84 22.38
N GLY A 107 -19.84 3.70 23.27
CA GLY A 107 -18.86 3.38 24.29
C GLY A 107 -19.16 2.09 25.04
N ARG A 108 -18.56 0.98 24.60
CA ARG A 108 -18.15 -0.06 25.53
C ARG A 108 -17.07 0.62 26.36
N GLN A 109 -17.40 0.94 27.61
CA GLN A 109 -16.42 1.33 28.62
C GLN A 109 -15.15 0.53 28.38
N GLU A 110 -14.03 1.22 28.26
CA GLU A 110 -12.70 0.65 28.32
C GLU A 110 -12.61 -0.15 29.62
N GLN A 111 -13.00 -1.43 29.58
CA GLN A 111 -12.45 -2.40 30.49
C GLN A 111 -10.99 -2.46 30.09
N SER A 112 -10.19 -1.69 30.80
CA SER A 112 -8.74 -1.70 30.73
C SER A 112 -8.30 -3.15 30.63
N PRO A 113 -7.75 -3.59 29.48
CA PRO A 113 -6.97 -4.81 29.50
C PRO A 113 -5.85 -4.55 30.51
N ALA A 114 -5.62 -5.50 31.42
CA ALA A 114 -4.49 -5.46 32.34
C ALA A 114 -3.27 -4.89 31.62
N SER A 115 -2.63 -3.90 32.24
CA SER A 115 -1.53 -3.08 31.73
C SER A 115 -0.47 -3.88 30.98
N ILE A 116 -0.68 -4.10 29.68
CA ILE A 116 0.40 -4.43 28.75
C ILE A 116 0.91 -3.06 28.32
N SER A 117 2.12 -2.71 28.76
CA SER A 117 2.76 -1.48 28.30
C SER A 117 2.80 -1.52 26.77
N ALA A 118 2.12 -0.56 26.12
CA ALA A 118 2.04 -0.50 24.68
C ALA A 118 3.40 -0.15 24.07
N SER A 119 4.35 0.32 24.89
CA SER A 119 5.77 0.49 24.54
C SER A 119 6.45 -0.78 24.02
N HIS A 120 5.92 -1.97 24.27
CA HIS A 120 6.49 -3.25 23.84
C HIS A 120 5.76 -3.93 22.68
N LEU A 121 4.65 -3.37 22.18
CA LEU A 121 3.95 -3.96 21.04
C LEU A 121 4.66 -3.56 19.73
N PRO A 122 5.07 -4.53 18.89
CA PRO A 122 5.65 -4.21 17.60
C PRO A 122 4.64 -3.43 16.76
N GLN A 123 5.13 -2.42 16.04
CA GLN A 123 4.29 -1.66 15.10
C GLN A 123 3.65 -2.63 14.10
N PRO A 124 2.33 -2.54 13.82
CA PRO A 124 1.70 -3.40 12.83
C PRO A 124 2.36 -3.22 11.47
N LYS A 125 2.61 -4.35 10.78
CA LYS A 125 3.12 -4.33 9.41
C LYS A 125 2.09 -3.71 8.46
N THR A 126 2.54 -3.21 7.33
CA THR A 126 1.68 -2.70 6.27
C THR A 126 1.93 -3.45 4.97
N PHE A 127 0.85 -3.93 4.36
CA PHE A 127 0.79 -4.45 3.01
C PHE A 127 0.06 -3.41 2.16
N ILE A 128 0.66 -2.95 1.07
CA ILE A 128 0.02 -2.01 0.15
C ILE A 128 -0.29 -2.73 -1.16
N LEU A 129 -1.52 -2.58 -1.64
CA LEU A 129 -2.02 -3.19 -2.86
C LEU A 129 -2.57 -2.08 -3.77
N GLY A 130 -2.26 -2.15 -5.05
CA GLY A 130 -2.71 -1.17 -6.04
C GLY A 130 -3.33 -1.90 -7.20
N PHE A 131 -4.64 -1.79 -7.33
CA PHE A 131 -5.39 -2.43 -8.40
C PHE A 131 -5.64 -1.47 -9.56
N SER A 132 -5.37 -1.92 -10.79
CA SER A 132 -5.64 -1.10 -11.99
C SER A 132 -4.97 0.28 -11.85
N LYS A 133 -5.72 1.39 -11.83
CA LYS A 133 -5.13 2.74 -11.61
C LYS A 133 -4.61 2.98 -10.20
N GLY A 134 -5.05 2.23 -9.19
CA GLY A 134 -4.51 2.29 -7.83
C GLY A 134 -3.00 1.99 -7.75
N GLY A 135 -2.44 1.31 -8.76
CA GLY A 135 -0.99 1.13 -8.91
C GLY A 135 -0.20 2.44 -9.01
N THR A 136 -0.85 3.53 -9.43
CA THR A 136 -0.22 4.87 -9.45
C THR A 136 0.05 5.40 -8.05
N VAL A 137 -0.82 5.12 -7.08
CA VAL A 137 -0.59 5.45 -5.66
C VAL A 137 0.56 4.61 -5.11
N LEU A 138 0.66 3.32 -5.49
CA LEU A 138 1.81 2.48 -5.11
C LEU A 138 3.12 3.04 -5.64
N ASN A 139 3.20 3.40 -6.92
CA ASN A 139 4.41 3.98 -7.48
C ASN A 139 4.84 5.25 -6.73
N GLN A 140 3.87 6.06 -6.30
CA GLN A 140 4.12 7.26 -5.51
C GLN A 140 4.59 6.93 -4.08
N LEU A 141 3.96 5.99 -3.39
CA LEU A 141 4.38 5.50 -2.06
C LEU A 141 5.77 4.86 -2.09
N VAL A 142 6.08 4.05 -3.12
CA VAL A 142 7.41 3.44 -3.32
C VAL A 142 8.45 4.51 -3.61
N THR A 143 8.09 5.55 -4.38
CA THR A 143 8.95 6.71 -4.59
C THR A 143 9.22 7.41 -3.27
N GLU A 144 8.21 7.70 -2.47
CA GLU A 144 8.35 8.30 -1.13
C GLU A 144 9.21 7.45 -0.17
N LEU A 145 8.98 6.13 -0.14
CA LEU A 145 9.77 5.18 0.63
C LEU A 145 11.26 5.26 0.31
N SER A 146 11.61 5.47 -0.96
CA SER A 146 13.00 5.58 -1.38
C SER A 146 13.73 6.84 -0.88
N PHE A 147 13.00 7.81 -0.31
CA PHE A 147 13.56 9.06 0.22
C PHE A 147 13.25 9.27 1.71
N SER A 148 12.63 8.31 2.40
CA SER A 148 12.43 8.39 3.85
C SER A 148 13.62 7.82 4.63
N ASP A 149 13.88 8.40 5.80
CA ASP A 149 14.98 8.00 6.68
C ASP A 149 14.74 6.62 7.32
N VAL A 150 15.83 5.86 7.50
CA VAL A 150 15.80 4.60 8.26
C VAL A 150 15.73 4.92 9.75
N LYS A 151 14.69 4.46 10.44
CA LYS A 151 14.71 4.42 11.91
C LYS A 151 15.60 3.24 12.34
N PHE A 152 16.71 3.52 13.00
CA PHE A 152 17.51 2.47 13.63
C PHE A 152 16.70 1.85 14.77
N THR A 153 16.34 0.57 14.64
CA THR A 153 15.78 -0.23 15.74
C THR A 153 16.92 -0.75 16.63
N GLY A 154 17.81 0.14 17.06
CA GLY A 154 18.89 -0.15 17.99
C GLY A 154 18.87 0.90 19.10
N ASN A 155 18.77 0.44 20.34
CA ASN A 155 18.78 1.23 21.58
C ASN A 155 19.47 2.59 21.41
N SER A 156 18.68 3.67 21.40
CA SER A 156 19.25 5.00 21.59
C SER A 156 20.02 4.98 22.92
N PRO A 157 21.28 5.42 22.98
CA PRO A 157 21.89 5.75 24.26
C PRO A 157 21.02 6.86 24.86
N HIS A 158 20.59 6.65 26.09
CA HIS A 158 19.99 7.71 26.89
C HIS A 158 21.02 8.83 27.01
N THR A 159 20.81 9.93 26.29
CA THR A 159 21.39 11.21 26.69
C THR A 159 20.33 11.90 27.54
N GLU A 160 20.43 11.68 28.85
CA GLU A 160 19.74 12.49 29.85
C GLU A 160 20.23 13.94 29.72
N GLU A 161 19.54 14.76 28.95
CA GLU A 161 19.53 16.20 29.21
C GLU A 161 18.19 16.57 29.82
N GLN A 162 18.21 16.56 31.15
CA GLN A 162 17.18 17.09 32.03
C GLN A 162 16.88 18.54 31.65
N SER A 163 15.68 18.80 31.14
CA SER A 163 15.05 20.10 31.22
C SER A 163 13.67 19.95 31.85
N THR A 164 13.66 20.22 33.15
CA THR A 164 12.50 20.31 34.03
C THR A 164 11.51 21.34 33.52
N SER A 165 10.36 20.90 32.98
CA SER A 165 9.11 21.64 33.16
C SER A 165 7.92 20.69 33.17
N ASN A 166 7.24 20.66 34.32
CA ASN A 166 6.00 19.95 34.57
C ASN A 166 4.91 20.36 33.57
N LYS A 167 4.45 19.42 32.75
CA LYS A 167 3.04 19.31 32.39
C LYS A 167 2.64 17.84 32.38
N TYR A 168 1.88 17.46 33.40
CA TYR A 168 1.11 16.23 33.45
C TYR A 168 0.27 16.11 32.17
N SER A 169 0.74 15.31 31.23
CA SER A 169 -0.08 14.76 30.16
C SER A 169 -0.34 13.32 30.53
N ASN A 170 -1.61 12.97 30.68
CA ASN A 170 -2.05 11.61 30.85
C ASN A 170 -1.62 10.80 29.62
N PHE A 171 -0.46 10.14 29.68
CA PHE A 171 -0.04 9.17 28.67
C PHE A 171 -0.81 7.87 28.92
N THR A 172 -2.07 7.85 28.50
CA THR A 172 -2.65 6.59 28.04
C THR A 172 -1.89 6.24 26.75
N GLU A 173 -0.97 5.29 26.82
CA GLU A 173 -0.32 4.73 25.63
C GLU A 173 -1.40 4.06 24.77
N GLU A 174 -2.04 4.81 23.87
CA GLU A 174 -3.00 4.24 22.93
C GLU A 174 -2.33 3.17 22.08
N ILE A 175 -2.97 2.00 21.99
CA ILE A 175 -2.53 0.91 21.12
C ILE A 175 -2.55 1.41 19.67
N LYS A 176 -1.37 1.55 19.07
CA LYS A 176 -1.21 2.04 17.69
C LYS A 176 -1.56 0.94 16.68
N ILE A 177 -2.83 0.88 16.29
CA ILE A 177 -3.34 -0.08 15.30
C ILE A 177 -3.11 0.37 13.84
N ILE A 178 -2.81 1.66 13.64
CA ILE A 178 -2.48 2.26 12.34
C ILE A 178 -1.24 3.14 12.45
N PRO A 179 -0.50 3.36 11.36
CA PRO A 179 0.54 4.38 11.30
C PRO A 179 -0.05 5.79 11.46
N ASN A 180 0.62 6.65 12.22
CA ASN A 180 0.18 8.02 12.51
C ASN A 180 1.15 9.10 12.00
N THR A 181 2.25 8.72 11.35
CA THR A 181 3.16 9.64 10.64
C THR A 181 3.51 9.06 9.27
N GLU A 182 3.95 9.93 8.35
CA GLU A 182 4.40 9.58 7.00
C GLU A 182 5.51 8.52 7.06
N GLU A 183 6.54 8.76 7.87
CA GLU A 183 7.66 7.82 8.08
C GLU A 183 7.21 6.55 8.79
N GLY A 184 6.28 6.66 9.75
CA GLY A 184 5.70 5.50 10.42
C GLY A 184 5.01 4.57 9.43
N LEU A 185 4.24 5.12 8.49
CA LEU A 185 3.62 4.36 7.42
C LEU A 185 4.69 3.72 6.53
N LEU A 186 5.59 4.54 5.97
CA LEU A 186 6.62 4.07 5.04
C LEU A 186 7.51 2.99 5.65
N ASN A 187 7.93 3.15 6.89
CA ASN A 187 8.78 2.19 7.59
C ASN A 187 8.05 0.88 7.95
N SER A 188 6.72 0.90 8.01
CA SER A 188 5.92 -0.32 8.25
C SER A 188 5.62 -1.13 7.00
N ILE A 189 5.87 -0.59 5.79
CA ILE A 189 5.60 -1.30 4.53
C ILE A 189 6.55 -2.49 4.40
N THR A 190 5.97 -3.69 4.40
CA THR A 190 6.71 -4.95 4.22
C THR A 190 6.41 -5.61 2.88
N GLU A 191 5.26 -5.32 2.28
CA GLU A 191 4.90 -5.87 0.97
C GLU A 191 4.20 -4.84 0.08
N THR A 192 4.55 -4.83 -1.20
CA THR A 192 3.94 -4.04 -2.25
C THR A 192 3.37 -4.95 -3.34
N HIS A 193 2.04 -4.96 -3.51
CA HIS A 193 1.35 -5.79 -4.49
C HIS A 193 0.79 -4.94 -5.64
N TYR A 194 1.42 -5.03 -6.80
CA TYR A 194 0.85 -4.47 -8.03
C TYR A 194 -0.19 -5.46 -8.57
N VAL A 195 -1.47 -5.10 -8.55
CA VAL A 195 -2.57 -5.99 -8.95
C VAL A 195 -3.16 -5.55 -10.28
N ASP A 196 -2.80 -6.26 -11.34
CA ASP A 196 -3.25 -6.02 -12.72
C ASP A 196 -3.23 -4.53 -13.11
N VAL A 197 -2.14 -3.86 -12.72
CA VAL A 197 -1.96 -2.42 -12.89
C VAL A 197 -1.87 -2.10 -14.37
N GLY A 198 -2.61 -1.08 -14.77
CA GLY A 198 -2.67 -0.63 -16.15
C GLY A 198 -3.07 0.82 -16.26
N LEU A 199 -2.55 1.46 -17.30
CA LEU A 199 -2.77 2.86 -17.64
C LEU A 199 -2.99 2.99 -19.15
N ASN A 200 -3.55 4.12 -19.58
CA ASN A 200 -3.67 4.45 -21.01
C ASN A 200 -2.44 5.18 -21.55
N SER A 201 -1.47 5.50 -20.69
CA SER A 201 -0.17 6.03 -21.05
C SER A 201 0.95 5.40 -20.19
N SER A 202 2.19 5.83 -20.40
CA SER A 202 3.35 5.41 -19.60
C SER A 202 3.21 5.80 -18.13
N GLY A 203 3.87 5.05 -17.24
CA GLY A 203 3.88 5.28 -15.80
C GLY A 203 3.05 4.26 -15.03
N ALA A 204 2.68 3.12 -15.63
CA ALA A 204 1.98 2.05 -14.92
C ALA A 204 2.87 1.42 -13.85
N TYR A 205 4.18 1.29 -14.12
CA TYR A 205 5.17 0.80 -13.16
C TYR A 205 6.34 1.78 -13.03
N LEU A 206 6.95 1.81 -11.85
CA LEU A 206 8.10 2.67 -11.58
C LEU A 206 9.31 2.25 -12.44
N THR A 207 9.83 3.17 -13.24
CA THR A 207 11.02 2.94 -14.08
C THR A 207 12.24 3.78 -13.66
N ASN A 208 12.18 4.40 -12.48
CA ASN A 208 13.25 5.22 -11.91
C ASN A 208 14.26 4.33 -11.18
N HIS A 209 15.47 4.23 -11.71
CA HIS A 209 16.55 3.43 -11.11
C HIS A 209 16.99 3.96 -9.75
N ASP A 210 17.10 5.28 -9.60
CA ASP A 210 17.58 5.92 -8.37
C ASP A 210 16.66 5.58 -7.18
N ALA A 211 15.35 5.50 -7.42
CA ALA A 211 14.38 5.12 -6.38
C ALA A 211 14.62 3.68 -5.90
N ILE A 212 14.79 2.73 -6.82
CA ILE A 212 15.01 1.31 -6.46
C ILE A 212 16.38 1.11 -5.80
N GLU A 213 17.42 1.80 -6.27
CA GLU A 213 18.76 1.78 -5.65
C GLU A 213 18.72 2.35 -4.23
N ARG A 214 17.98 3.44 -4.00
CA ARG A 214 17.81 4.02 -2.66
C ARG A 214 17.07 3.08 -1.71
N ILE A 215 16.05 2.36 -2.19
CA ILE A 215 15.39 1.31 -1.38
C ILE A 215 16.41 0.25 -0.99
N SER A 216 17.23 -0.24 -1.93
CA SER A 216 18.31 -1.20 -1.64
C SER A 216 19.27 -0.71 -0.57
N LYS A 217 19.77 0.54 -0.70
CA LYS A 217 20.66 1.19 0.28
C LYS A 217 20.00 1.32 1.66
N ARG A 218 18.73 1.70 1.71
CA ARG A 218 17.95 1.79 2.94
C ARG A 218 17.88 0.43 3.67
N LEU A 219 17.71 -0.67 2.94
CA LEU A 219 17.66 -2.02 3.50
C LEU A 219 19.01 -2.47 4.07
N THR A 220 20.11 -2.14 3.39
CA THR A 220 21.47 -2.46 3.87
C THR A 220 21.87 -1.61 5.07
N GLN A 221 21.29 -0.41 5.22
CA GLN A 221 21.50 0.48 6.36
C GLN A 221 20.65 0.14 7.60
N GLY A 222 19.93 -0.99 7.59
CA GLY A 222 19.20 -1.49 8.76
C GLY A 222 17.67 -1.44 8.62
N GLY A 223 17.13 -1.00 7.48
CA GLY A 223 15.72 -1.13 7.18
C GLY A 223 15.22 -2.58 7.22
N GLU A 224 13.94 -2.75 7.56
CA GLU A 224 13.23 -4.03 7.48
C GLU A 224 13.10 -4.47 6.02
N GLY A 225 13.09 -5.79 5.79
CA GLY A 225 12.95 -6.36 4.45
C GLY A 225 11.60 -6.00 3.79
N ILE A 226 11.61 -5.90 2.46
CA ILE A 226 10.43 -5.58 1.65
C ILE A 226 10.29 -6.55 0.48
N ARG A 227 9.05 -7.01 0.24
CA ARG A 227 8.69 -7.86 -0.88
C ARG A 227 7.86 -7.09 -1.90
N PHE A 228 8.22 -7.19 -3.18
CA PHE A 228 7.44 -6.71 -4.30
C PHE A 228 6.79 -7.90 -4.99
N VAL A 229 5.47 -7.87 -5.14
CA VAL A 229 4.72 -8.90 -5.85
C VAL A 229 3.96 -8.24 -7.00
N LEU A 230 4.22 -8.69 -8.23
CA LEU A 230 3.55 -8.20 -9.41
C LEU A 230 2.57 -9.28 -9.87
N HIS A 231 1.29 -8.98 -9.77
CA HIS A 231 0.18 -9.83 -10.19
C HIS A 231 -0.36 -9.28 -11.52
N GLY A 232 -0.49 -10.12 -12.53
CA GLY A 232 -1.08 -9.67 -13.78
C GLY A 232 -1.74 -10.76 -14.59
N THR A 233 -2.57 -10.31 -15.51
CA THR A 233 -3.36 -11.13 -16.43
C THR A 233 -2.95 -10.86 -17.88
N PRO A 234 -3.34 -11.74 -18.82
CA PRO A 234 -3.21 -11.47 -20.25
C PRO A 234 -3.81 -10.11 -20.66
N ARG A 235 -4.88 -9.66 -20.00
CA ARG A 235 -5.55 -8.38 -20.29
C ARG A 235 -4.63 -7.17 -20.16
N GLN A 236 -3.66 -7.19 -19.23
CA GLN A 236 -2.68 -6.11 -19.04
C GLN A 236 -1.32 -6.46 -19.64
N TRP A 237 -0.78 -7.65 -19.34
CA TRP A 237 0.59 -7.99 -19.71
C TRP A 237 0.75 -8.48 -21.15
N CYS A 238 -0.33 -8.81 -21.85
CA CYS A 238 -0.30 -9.23 -23.26
C CYS A 238 -1.06 -8.26 -24.18
N ASP A 239 -1.42 -7.05 -23.71
CA ASP A 239 -2.12 -6.06 -24.53
C ASP A 239 -1.14 -5.33 -25.47
N SER A 240 -1.13 -5.75 -26.74
CA SER A 240 -0.25 -5.18 -27.76
C SER A 240 -0.48 -3.69 -28.01
N ARG A 241 -1.68 -3.16 -27.71
CA ARG A 241 -1.98 -1.72 -27.84
C ARG A 241 -1.43 -0.90 -26.68
N ARG A 242 -1.09 -1.56 -25.56
CA ARG A 242 -0.57 -0.94 -24.35
C ARG A 242 0.75 -1.60 -23.92
N ILE A 243 1.61 -1.86 -24.90
CA ILE A 243 2.88 -2.59 -24.71
C ILE A 243 3.81 -1.95 -23.66
N TRP A 244 3.65 -0.66 -23.38
CA TRP A 244 4.39 0.03 -22.31
C TRP A 244 4.14 -0.61 -20.94
N ILE A 245 2.95 -1.15 -20.67
CA ILE A 245 2.63 -1.81 -19.39
C ILE A 245 3.59 -2.99 -19.16
N LEU A 246 3.74 -3.87 -20.16
CA LEU A 246 4.67 -4.99 -20.09
C LEU A 246 6.13 -4.51 -19.99
N ASN A 247 6.51 -3.54 -20.82
CA ASN A 247 7.88 -3.03 -20.86
C ASN A 247 8.31 -2.38 -19.52
N GLU A 248 7.42 -1.59 -18.91
CA GLU A 248 7.65 -0.93 -17.62
C GLU A 248 7.67 -1.97 -16.49
N LYS A 249 6.74 -2.94 -16.49
CA LYS A 249 6.76 -4.07 -15.56
C LYS A 249 8.07 -4.84 -15.63
N ASP A 250 8.51 -5.24 -16.82
CA ASP A 250 9.78 -5.96 -17.04
C ASP A 250 10.98 -5.13 -16.62
N LYS A 251 10.94 -3.81 -16.84
CA LYS A 251 11.98 -2.90 -16.37
C LYS A 251 12.01 -2.85 -14.84
N LEU A 252 10.87 -2.65 -14.17
CA LEU A 252 10.78 -2.65 -12.71
C LEU A 252 11.31 -3.95 -12.11
N VAL A 253 10.86 -5.10 -12.63
CA VAL A 253 11.32 -6.42 -12.20
C VAL A 253 12.84 -6.56 -12.35
N ARG A 254 13.42 -6.15 -13.48
CA ARG A 254 14.88 -6.20 -13.67
C ARG A 254 15.63 -5.32 -12.67
N MET A 255 15.13 -4.11 -12.39
CA MET A 255 15.73 -3.22 -11.39
C MET A 255 15.66 -3.85 -9.99
N LEU A 256 14.48 -4.36 -9.59
CA LEU A 256 14.29 -5.02 -8.30
C LEU A 256 15.19 -6.26 -8.14
N LYS A 257 15.27 -7.12 -9.16
CA LYS A 257 16.15 -8.31 -9.16
C LYS A 257 17.63 -7.90 -9.03
N SER A 258 18.06 -6.88 -9.77
CA SER A 258 19.45 -6.38 -9.70
C SER A 258 19.80 -5.82 -8.32
N GLU A 259 18.85 -5.22 -7.62
CA GLU A 259 19.06 -4.67 -6.28
C GLU A 259 18.84 -5.70 -5.15
N ALA A 260 18.08 -6.78 -5.42
CA ALA A 260 17.86 -7.86 -4.46
C ALA A 260 19.18 -8.49 -4.01
N ASP A 261 20.08 -8.77 -4.94
CA ASP A 261 21.41 -9.32 -4.66
C ASP A 261 22.24 -8.39 -3.75
N ARG A 262 22.12 -7.07 -3.94
CA ARG A 262 22.84 -6.04 -3.16
C ARG A 262 22.28 -5.87 -1.75
N SER A 263 20.99 -6.17 -1.56
CA SER A 263 20.30 -6.02 -0.28
C SER A 263 20.53 -7.18 0.70
N GLY A 264 21.28 -8.22 0.33
CA GLY A 264 21.48 -9.42 1.16
C GLY A 264 20.19 -10.24 1.35
N GLY A 265 19.30 -10.24 0.36
CA GLY A 265 18.02 -10.96 0.41
C GLY A 265 16.88 -10.24 1.15
N LYS A 266 17.12 -9.00 1.61
CA LYS A 266 16.09 -8.16 2.25
C LYS A 266 15.08 -7.58 1.26
N LEU A 267 15.48 -7.39 0.01
CA LEU A 267 14.58 -7.05 -1.09
C LEU A 267 14.22 -8.32 -1.85
N GLN A 268 12.92 -8.58 -1.98
CA GLN A 268 12.40 -9.74 -2.70
C GLN A 268 11.47 -9.28 -3.82
N VAL A 269 11.45 -10.04 -4.92
CA VAL A 269 10.56 -9.76 -6.06
C VAL A 269 9.96 -11.06 -6.58
N CYS A 270 8.64 -11.04 -6.76
CA CYS A 270 7.87 -12.16 -7.27
C CYS A 270 6.93 -11.69 -8.39
N GLU A 271 6.74 -12.56 -9.39
CA GLU A 271 5.80 -12.34 -10.48
C GLU A 271 4.77 -13.47 -10.45
N ARG A 272 3.49 -13.11 -10.56
CA ARG A 272 2.36 -14.04 -10.60
C ARG A 272 1.52 -13.75 -11.84
N PHE A 273 1.56 -14.66 -12.81
CA PHE A 273 0.79 -14.53 -14.05
C PHE A 273 -0.46 -15.42 -14.00
N TYR A 274 -1.63 -14.79 -13.94
CA TYR A 274 -2.91 -15.46 -13.77
C TYR A 274 -3.59 -15.67 -15.10
N PHE A 275 -4.42 -16.72 -15.20
CA PHE A 275 -5.29 -16.97 -16.36
C PHE A 275 -4.55 -17.08 -17.70
N ALA A 276 -3.28 -17.51 -17.71
CA ALA A 276 -2.42 -17.57 -18.90
C ALA A 276 -3.03 -18.36 -20.08
N GLN A 277 -3.93 -19.30 -19.80
CA GLN A 277 -4.60 -20.16 -20.80
C GLN A 277 -5.93 -19.58 -21.32
N ARG A 278 -6.36 -18.42 -20.82
CA ARG A 278 -7.61 -17.75 -21.22
C ARG A 278 -7.31 -16.58 -22.16
N PRO A 279 -8.16 -16.33 -23.17
CA PRO A 279 -8.05 -15.12 -23.99
C PRO A 279 -8.29 -13.88 -23.12
N PRO A 280 -7.61 -12.74 -23.38
CA PRO A 280 -7.75 -11.54 -22.58
C PRO A 280 -9.18 -10.99 -22.62
N ASP A 281 -9.79 -10.81 -21.45
CA ASP A 281 -11.13 -10.26 -21.30
C ASP A 281 -11.18 -9.24 -20.15
N LEU A 282 -12.30 -8.54 -20.00
CA LEU A 282 -12.46 -7.57 -18.91
C LEU A 282 -12.71 -8.26 -17.56
N GLN A 283 -13.31 -9.44 -17.54
CA GLN A 283 -13.63 -10.14 -16.30
C GLN A 283 -12.35 -10.50 -15.54
N MET A 284 -11.34 -11.05 -16.22
CA MET A 284 -10.07 -11.45 -15.60
C MET A 284 -9.36 -10.29 -14.92
N HIS A 285 -9.54 -9.07 -15.43
CA HIS A 285 -9.00 -7.87 -14.80
C HIS A 285 -9.48 -7.73 -13.36
N PHE A 286 -10.75 -8.03 -13.08
CA PHE A 286 -11.31 -7.99 -11.72
C PHE A 286 -11.12 -9.32 -11.00
N GLU A 287 -11.34 -10.44 -11.68
CA GLU A 287 -11.27 -11.81 -11.14
C GLU A 287 -9.92 -12.13 -10.48
N ILE A 288 -8.85 -11.45 -10.89
CA ILE A 288 -7.54 -11.56 -10.25
C ILE A 288 -7.56 -11.16 -8.76
N ILE A 289 -8.42 -10.23 -8.33
CA ILE A 289 -8.54 -9.77 -6.93
C ILE A 289 -8.86 -10.96 -6.01
N GLU A 290 -9.78 -11.83 -6.45
CA GLU A 290 -10.17 -13.04 -5.71
C GLU A 290 -9.08 -14.12 -5.79
N ASN A 291 -8.32 -14.15 -6.88
CA ASN A 291 -7.26 -15.14 -7.11
C ASN A 291 -5.89 -14.71 -6.57
N LEU A 292 -5.81 -13.54 -5.91
CA LEU A 292 -4.57 -13.04 -5.32
C LEU A 292 -3.92 -14.10 -4.45
N ASP A 293 -2.64 -14.32 -4.70
CA ASP A 293 -1.78 -15.16 -3.88
C ASP A 293 -0.88 -14.22 -3.07
N VAL A 294 -1.20 -14.08 -1.79
CA VAL A 294 -0.49 -13.22 -0.84
C VAL A 294 0.47 -14.01 0.04
N SER A 295 0.65 -15.31 -0.23
CA SER A 295 1.58 -16.18 0.49
C SER A 295 3.05 -15.97 0.11
#